data_AF-A0A820HCQ8-F1
#
_entry.id   AF-A0A820HCQ8-F1
#
_cell.length_a   1.000
_cell.length_b   1.000
_cell.length_c   1.000
_cell.angle_alpha   90.00
_cell.angle_beta   90.00
_cell.angle_gamma   90.00
#
_symmetry.space_group_name_H-M   'P 1'
#
loop_
_entity.id
_entity.type
_entity.pdbx_description
1 polymer ?
#
loop_
_entity_poly.entity_id
_entity_poly.type
_entity_poly.pdbx_seq_one_letter_code
_entity_poly.pdbx_strand_id
1 'polypeptide(L)'
;MSAVAFVLFYIGLILRFAYANSAENFNVARIIMAYDLEIWWLRSMSFIVVVPFLGPHLVAIGKMLKDLTFFMFIIAIVMIAYGVTSRSMAYYPNPELNGYDINFDGRGIFRQIIYPVYYFMYGNMGNETTYLDGYPDEGWSIATHVLLAFHMLFVNILLINLLIAMFSKRFDQVYDDTKTIWHYQSYLFTREYFDRPPFFPPISLFYNLYYLGRLFYSWVRRLRSKKSVDSHAKVFSKCLFLFN
;
A
#
# COMPACT_ATOMS: atom_id res chain seq x y z
N MET A 1 -1.58 7.56 6.69
CA MET A 1 -1.25 7.06 5.34
C MET A 1 -0.45 8.09 4.54
N SER A 2 -0.93 9.32 4.35
CA SER A 2 -0.21 10.37 3.58
C SER A 2 1.19 10.66 4.12
N ALA A 3 1.33 10.82 5.45
CA ALA A 3 2.63 11.10 6.07
C ALA A 3 3.64 9.97 5.86
N VAL A 4 3.18 8.72 5.90
CA VAL A 4 4.04 7.54 5.68
C VAL A 4 4.55 7.51 4.24
N ALA A 5 3.67 7.76 3.24
CA ALA A 5 4.09 7.87 1.84
C ALA A 5 5.13 8.98 1.65
N PHE A 6 4.88 10.18 2.18
CA PHE A 6 5.87 11.27 2.08
C PHE A 6 7.20 10.93 2.76
N VAL A 7 7.18 10.31 3.94
CA VAL A 7 8.40 9.88 4.63
C VAL A 7 9.16 8.83 3.82
N LEU A 8 8.48 7.81 3.29
CA LEU A 8 9.08 6.79 2.43
C LEU A 8 9.65 7.39 1.15
N PHE A 9 8.92 8.32 0.52
CA PHE A 9 9.39 9.07 -0.64
C PHE A 9 10.69 9.81 -0.36
N TYR A 10 10.76 10.57 0.74
CA TYR A 10 11.98 11.30 1.09
C TYR A 10 13.13 10.38 1.48
N ILE A 11 12.87 9.27 2.20
CA ILE A 11 13.89 8.26 2.51
C ILE A 11 14.45 7.67 1.22
N GLY A 12 13.58 7.24 0.29
CA GLY A 12 13.99 6.71 -1.00
C GLY A 12 14.79 7.74 -1.80
N LEU A 13 14.35 9.00 -1.80
CA LEU A 13 15.01 10.10 -2.50
C LEU A 13 16.40 10.41 -1.94
N ILE A 14 16.54 10.48 -0.61
CA ILE A 14 17.83 10.66 0.05
C ILE A 14 18.75 9.48 -0.26
N LEU A 15 18.28 8.24 -0.15
CA LEU A 15 19.08 7.06 -0.48
C LEU A 15 19.55 7.07 -1.94
N ARG A 16 18.69 7.53 -2.85
CA ARG A 16 19.02 7.65 -4.28
C ARG A 16 20.10 8.70 -4.55
N PHE A 17 20.03 9.88 -3.92
CA PHE A 17 20.97 10.98 -4.20
C PHE A 17 22.26 10.90 -3.35
N ALA A 18 22.18 10.46 -2.09
CA ALA A 18 23.32 10.40 -1.19
C ALA A 18 24.26 9.21 -1.48
N TYR A 19 23.72 8.10 -2.00
CA TYR A 19 24.47 6.84 -2.19
C TYR A 19 24.46 6.35 -3.64
N ALA A 20 24.39 7.28 -4.60
CA ALA A 20 24.36 6.98 -6.04
C ALA A 20 25.56 6.16 -6.54
N ASN A 21 26.70 6.21 -5.85
CA ASN A 21 27.93 5.52 -6.26
C ASN A 21 27.98 4.03 -5.86
N SER A 22 27.05 3.55 -5.03
CA SER A 22 27.00 2.14 -4.59
C SER A 22 25.82 1.40 -5.21
N ALA A 23 26.09 0.32 -5.96
CA ALA A 23 25.08 -0.43 -6.71
C ALA A 23 23.99 -1.06 -5.81
N GLU A 24 24.34 -1.52 -4.61
CA GLU A 24 23.39 -2.13 -3.67
C GLU A 24 22.37 -1.11 -3.14
N ASN A 25 22.83 0.05 -2.68
CA ASN A 25 21.95 1.10 -2.17
C ASN A 25 21.05 1.68 -3.26
N PHE A 26 21.51 1.69 -4.52
CA PHE A 26 20.67 2.07 -5.65
C PHE A 26 19.49 1.11 -5.85
N ASN A 27 19.74 -0.21 -5.75
CA ASN A 27 18.67 -1.21 -5.86
C ASN A 27 17.66 -1.08 -4.72
N VAL A 28 18.12 -0.87 -3.49
CA VAL A 28 17.25 -0.65 -2.32
C VAL A 28 16.40 0.61 -2.50
N ALA A 29 16.99 1.73 -2.91
CA ALA A 29 16.26 2.97 -3.17
C ALA A 29 15.20 2.78 -4.27
N ARG A 30 15.53 2.04 -5.35
CA ARG A 30 14.58 1.72 -6.43
C ARG A 30 13.38 0.92 -5.93
N ILE A 31 13.61 -0.09 -5.09
CA ILE A 31 12.54 -0.92 -4.51
C ILE A 31 11.65 -0.07 -3.58
N ILE A 32 12.23 0.76 -2.72
CA ILE A 32 11.48 1.66 -1.83
C ILE A 32 10.61 2.62 -2.65
N MET A 33 11.16 3.23 -3.70
CA MET A 33 10.39 4.12 -4.58
C MET A 33 9.27 3.39 -5.33
N ALA A 34 9.46 2.12 -5.69
CA ALA A 34 8.41 1.32 -6.34
C ALA A 34 7.24 1.06 -5.39
N TYR A 35 7.51 0.68 -4.14
CA TYR A 35 6.46 0.53 -3.12
C TYR A 35 5.80 1.86 -2.76
N ASP A 36 6.56 2.96 -2.73
CA ASP A 36 5.98 4.30 -2.52
C ASP A 36 4.98 4.64 -3.63
N LEU A 37 5.32 4.35 -4.90
CA LEU A 37 4.41 4.54 -6.03
C LEU A 37 3.11 3.73 -5.87
N GLU A 38 3.19 2.49 -5.40
CA GLU A 38 2.00 1.66 -5.11
C GLU A 38 1.11 2.32 -4.05
N ILE A 39 1.69 2.86 -2.98
CA ILE A 39 0.95 3.61 -1.94
C ILE A 39 0.28 4.85 -2.54
N TRP A 40 0.94 5.56 -3.46
CA TRP A 40 0.33 6.70 -4.16
C TRP A 40 -0.84 6.29 -5.06
N TRP A 41 -0.77 5.14 -5.72
CA TRP A 41 -1.88 4.59 -6.50
C TRP A 41 -3.06 4.17 -5.60
N LEU A 42 -2.80 3.48 -4.50
CA LEU A 42 -3.84 3.13 -3.51
C LEU A 42 -4.48 4.38 -2.89
N ARG A 43 -3.67 5.41 -2.61
CA ARG A 43 -4.19 6.72 -2.19
C ARG A 43 -5.07 7.33 -3.28
N SER A 44 -4.70 7.22 -4.55
CA SER A 44 -5.46 7.82 -5.64
C SER A 44 -6.89 7.26 -5.74
N MET A 45 -7.14 6.04 -5.24
CA MET A 45 -8.49 5.50 -5.10
C MET A 45 -9.40 6.37 -4.21
N SER A 46 -8.86 7.13 -3.24
CA SER A 46 -9.67 8.04 -2.43
C SER A 46 -10.31 9.17 -3.25
N PHE A 47 -9.71 9.55 -4.38
CA PHE A 47 -10.34 10.51 -5.30
C PHE A 47 -11.47 9.87 -6.10
N ILE A 48 -11.38 8.57 -6.41
CA ILE A 48 -12.42 7.82 -7.11
C ILE A 48 -13.70 7.74 -6.26
N VAL A 49 -13.59 7.80 -4.93
CA VAL A 49 -14.74 7.82 -4.00
C VAL A 49 -15.72 8.95 -4.32
N VAL A 50 -15.25 10.07 -4.86
CA VAL A 50 -16.10 11.24 -5.17
C VAL A 50 -16.95 11.01 -6.44
N VAL A 51 -16.56 10.07 -7.30
CA VAL A 51 -17.30 9.78 -8.53
C VAL A 51 -18.64 9.11 -8.17
N PRO A 52 -19.80 9.68 -8.59
CA PRO A 52 -21.12 9.19 -8.18
C PRO A 52 -21.39 7.71 -8.48
N PHE A 53 -20.82 7.20 -9.58
CA PHE A 53 -20.98 5.81 -9.98
C PHE A 53 -20.10 4.84 -9.16
N LEU A 54 -18.81 5.18 -8.98
CA LEU A 54 -17.80 4.30 -8.38
C LEU A 54 -17.69 4.43 -6.86
N GLY A 55 -18.10 5.56 -6.31
CA GLY A 55 -17.93 5.89 -4.89
C GLY A 55 -18.62 4.92 -3.93
N PRO A 56 -19.96 4.72 -4.04
CA PRO A 56 -20.68 3.79 -3.17
C PRO A 56 -20.13 2.37 -3.25
N HIS A 57 -19.77 1.91 -4.46
CA HIS A 57 -19.19 0.59 -4.68
C HIS A 57 -17.85 0.42 -3.95
N LEU A 58 -16.97 1.42 -4.04
CA LEU A 58 -15.65 1.38 -3.38
C LEU A 58 -15.76 1.42 -1.85
N VAL A 59 -16.69 2.23 -1.31
CA VAL A 59 -16.98 2.29 0.13
C VAL A 59 -17.53 0.95 0.62
N ALA A 60 -18.42 0.31 -0.15
CA ALA A 60 -18.93 -1.02 0.15
C ALA A 60 -17.81 -2.08 0.18
N ILE A 61 -16.94 -2.12 -0.83
CA ILE A 61 -15.76 -3.02 -0.89
C ILE A 61 -14.92 -2.88 0.38
N GLY A 62 -14.59 -1.65 0.78
CA GLY A 62 -13.81 -1.41 2.00
C GLY A 62 -14.47 -1.92 3.28
N LYS A 63 -15.80 -1.83 3.40
CA LYS A 63 -16.55 -2.32 4.57
C LYS A 63 -16.61 -3.85 4.57
N MET A 64 -16.90 -4.47 3.43
CA MET A 64 -16.97 -5.93 3.34
C MET A 64 -15.63 -6.63 3.59
N LEU A 65 -14.51 -6.05 3.16
CA LEU A 65 -13.18 -6.64 3.40
C LEU A 65 -12.88 -6.84 4.88
N LYS A 66 -13.33 -5.90 5.74
CA LYS A 66 -13.20 -6.04 7.19
C LYS A 66 -14.06 -7.18 7.73
N ASP A 67 -15.28 -7.29 7.24
CA ASP A 67 -16.22 -8.34 7.66
C ASP A 67 -15.79 -9.74 7.20
N LEU A 68 -15.01 -9.84 6.12
CA LEU A 68 -14.51 -11.09 5.53
C LEU A 68 -13.09 -11.46 5.97
N THR A 69 -12.48 -10.67 6.84
CA THR A 69 -11.11 -10.93 7.30
C THR A 69 -11.00 -12.30 8.00
N PHE A 70 -12.03 -12.73 8.74
CA PHE A 70 -12.09 -14.07 9.34
C PHE A 70 -11.99 -15.19 8.30
N PHE A 71 -12.63 -15.03 7.14
CA PHE A 71 -12.57 -16.05 6.09
C PHE A 71 -11.19 -16.14 5.44
N MET A 72 -10.51 -15.00 5.28
CA MET A 72 -9.12 -14.97 4.81
C MET A 72 -8.19 -15.74 5.76
N PHE A 73 -8.45 -15.70 7.08
CA PHE A 73 -7.71 -16.51 8.05
C PHE A 73 -7.96 -18.01 7.85
N ILE A 74 -9.19 -18.44 7.54
CA ILE A 74 -9.48 -19.86 7.25
C ILE A 74 -8.70 -20.32 6.02
N ILE A 75 -8.74 -19.55 4.93
CA ILE A 75 -7.96 -19.87 3.72
C ILE A 75 -6.47 -19.98 4.05
N ALA A 76 -5.92 -19.02 4.80
CA ALA A 76 -4.51 -19.04 5.18
C ALA A 76 -4.12 -20.28 6.02
N ILE A 77 -4.97 -20.70 6.96
CA ILE A 77 -4.72 -21.91 7.76
C ILE A 77 -4.72 -23.16 6.87
N VAL A 78 -5.70 -23.30 5.98
CA VAL A 78 -5.80 -24.44 5.06
C VAL A 78 -4.61 -24.47 4.10
N MET A 79 -4.18 -23.30 3.60
CA MET A 79 -2.99 -23.18 2.76
C MET A 79 -1.73 -23.68 3.44
N ILE A 80 -1.48 -23.24 4.67
CA ILE A 80 -0.30 -23.63 5.43
C ILE A 80 -0.35 -25.12 5.76
N ALA A 81 -1.53 -25.65 6.14
CA ALA A 81 -1.70 -27.06 6.44
C ALA A 81 -1.37 -27.96 5.24
N TYR A 82 -1.90 -27.64 4.06
CA TYR A 82 -1.58 -28.37 2.84
C TYR A 82 -0.11 -28.19 2.45
N GLY A 83 0.41 -26.96 2.44
CA GLY A 83 1.78 -26.68 2.01
C GLY A 83 2.85 -27.36 2.88
N VAL A 84 2.63 -27.44 4.20
CA VAL A 84 3.54 -28.17 5.11
C VAL A 84 3.46 -29.67 4.86
N THR A 85 2.25 -30.20 4.68
CA THR A 85 2.03 -31.65 4.46
C THR A 85 2.59 -32.11 3.12
N SER A 86 2.33 -31.36 2.04
CA SER A 86 2.83 -31.69 0.71
C SER A 86 4.36 -31.62 0.64
N ARG A 87 4.97 -30.64 1.31
CA ARG A 87 6.43 -30.57 1.45
C ARG A 87 7.01 -31.73 2.24
N SER A 88 6.37 -32.13 3.33
CA SER A 88 6.81 -33.27 4.14
C SER A 88 6.73 -34.59 3.38
N MET A 89 5.73 -34.78 2.51
CA MET A 89 5.51 -36.03 1.80
C MET A 89 6.30 -36.16 0.50
N ALA A 90 6.46 -35.07 -0.26
CA ALA A 90 7.05 -35.13 -1.60
C ALA A 90 8.57 -34.92 -1.65
N TYR A 91 9.19 -34.35 -0.60
CA TYR A 91 10.61 -33.92 -0.65
C TYR A 91 11.55 -34.64 0.32
N TYR A 92 11.05 -35.51 1.19
CA TYR A 92 11.88 -36.36 2.06
C TYR A 92 11.91 -37.77 1.43
N PRO A 93 13.08 -38.30 0.97
CA PRO A 93 14.35 -38.26 1.69
C PRO A 93 15.58 -37.65 0.98
N ASN A 94 15.51 -37.20 -0.28
CA ASN A 94 16.70 -36.72 -1.01
C ASN A 94 16.63 -35.25 -1.48
N PRO A 95 17.27 -34.32 -0.76
CA PRO A 95 17.25 -32.90 -1.08
C PRO A 95 18.13 -32.46 -2.26
N GLU A 96 19.11 -33.27 -2.64
CA GLU A 96 20.12 -32.91 -3.64
C GLU A 96 19.62 -33.00 -5.10
N LEU A 97 18.56 -33.77 -5.37
CA LEU A 97 18.07 -34.03 -6.74
C LEU A 97 17.05 -33.00 -7.25
N ASN A 98 16.44 -32.20 -6.37
CA ASN A 98 15.35 -31.28 -6.75
C ASN A 98 15.81 -29.80 -6.86
N GLY A 99 17.11 -29.52 -6.79
CA GLY A 99 17.65 -28.16 -6.93
C GLY A 99 17.14 -27.17 -5.87
N TYR A 100 16.71 -27.70 -4.72
CA TYR A 100 16.01 -26.95 -3.68
C TYR A 100 16.81 -27.02 -2.38
N ASP A 101 17.19 -25.85 -1.87
CA ASP A 101 18.06 -25.73 -0.72
C ASP A 101 17.36 -26.29 0.54
N ILE A 102 18.00 -27.27 1.19
CA ILE A 102 17.56 -27.83 2.49
C ILE A 102 17.74 -26.87 3.63
N ASN A 103 18.51 -25.81 3.43
CA ASN A 103 18.67 -24.77 4.42
C ASN A 103 17.31 -24.08 4.60
N PHE A 104 16.65 -24.45 5.71
CA PHE A 104 15.41 -23.84 6.17
C PHE A 104 15.71 -22.45 6.75
N ASP A 105 16.22 -21.56 5.89
CA ASP A 105 16.23 -20.14 6.20
C ASP A 105 14.76 -19.71 6.30
N GLY A 106 14.39 -18.89 7.28
CA GLY A 106 12.99 -18.44 7.45
C GLY A 106 12.38 -17.75 6.21
N ARG A 107 13.23 -17.35 5.24
CA ARG A 107 12.82 -16.85 3.92
C ARG A 107 12.37 -17.95 2.95
N GLY A 108 12.86 -19.17 3.14
CA GLY A 108 12.46 -20.35 2.39
C GLY A 108 10.97 -20.64 2.56
N ILE A 109 10.42 -20.57 3.77
CA ILE A 109 9.03 -20.94 4.08
C ILE A 109 8.03 -20.40 3.05
N PHE A 110 8.11 -19.12 2.68
CA PHE A 110 7.18 -18.55 1.70
C PHE A 110 7.34 -19.15 0.31
N ARG A 111 8.59 -19.29 -0.15
CA ARG A 111 8.91 -19.85 -1.47
C ARG A 111 8.58 -21.33 -1.56
N GLN A 112 8.78 -22.07 -0.48
CA GLN A 112 8.62 -23.52 -0.43
C GLN A 112 7.16 -23.88 -0.15
N ILE A 113 6.54 -23.30 0.88
CA ILE A 113 5.24 -23.76 1.39
C ILE A 113 4.10 -22.93 0.82
N ILE A 114 4.21 -21.60 0.78
CA ILE A 114 3.06 -20.72 0.54
C ILE A 114 2.84 -20.41 -0.94
N TYR A 115 3.89 -20.04 -1.68
CA TYR A 115 3.76 -19.63 -3.08
C TYR A 115 3.21 -20.72 -4.00
N PRO A 116 3.66 -21.98 -3.92
CA PRO A 116 3.10 -23.04 -4.76
C PRO A 116 1.60 -23.23 -4.57
N VAL A 117 1.17 -23.28 -3.30
CA VAL A 117 -0.22 -23.46 -2.92
C VAL A 117 -1.07 -22.29 -3.36
N TYR A 118 -0.54 -21.07 -3.28
CA TYR A 118 -1.17 -19.87 -3.83
C TYR A 118 -1.39 -20.00 -5.34
N TYR A 119 -0.38 -20.40 -6.12
CA TYR A 119 -0.52 -20.57 -7.57
C TYR A 119 -1.51 -21.67 -7.95
N PHE A 120 -1.59 -22.75 -7.17
CA PHE A 120 -2.61 -23.79 -7.35
C PHE A 120 -4.04 -23.27 -7.24
N MET A 121 -4.30 -22.29 -6.35
CA MET A 121 -5.64 -21.69 -6.25
C MET A 121 -6.08 -21.01 -7.54
N TYR A 122 -5.13 -20.47 -8.30
CA TYR A 122 -5.38 -19.83 -9.59
C TYR A 122 -5.22 -20.78 -10.78
N GLY A 123 -5.05 -22.08 -10.53
CA GLY A 123 -4.92 -23.10 -11.57
C GLY A 123 -3.55 -23.16 -12.26
N ASN A 124 -2.53 -22.47 -11.75
CA ASN A 124 -1.17 -22.60 -12.27
C ASN A 124 -0.40 -23.67 -11.46
N MET A 125 -0.21 -24.84 -12.06
CA MET A 125 0.49 -25.94 -11.40
C MET A 125 1.98 -26.05 -11.76
N GLY A 126 2.46 -25.28 -12.75
CA GLY A 126 3.87 -25.22 -13.15
C GLY A 126 4.54 -26.61 -13.24
N ASN A 127 5.77 -26.70 -12.73
CA ASN A 127 6.50 -27.96 -12.58
C ASN A 127 6.26 -28.63 -11.21
N GLU A 128 5.34 -28.09 -10.39
CA GLU A 128 5.07 -28.61 -9.04
C GLU A 128 4.50 -30.03 -9.09
N THR A 129 3.71 -30.38 -10.12
CA THR A 129 3.22 -31.75 -10.32
C THR A 129 4.36 -32.75 -10.52
N THR A 130 5.42 -32.36 -11.22
CA THR A 130 6.61 -33.20 -11.43
C THR A 130 7.36 -33.44 -10.12
N TYR A 131 7.34 -32.50 -9.18
CA TYR A 131 7.90 -32.72 -7.85
C TYR A 131 6.97 -33.55 -6.96
N LEU A 132 5.66 -33.52 -7.18
CA LEU A 132 4.68 -34.36 -6.47
C LEU A 132 4.70 -35.83 -6.94
N ASP A 133 5.11 -36.08 -8.19
CA ASP A 133 5.30 -37.42 -8.75
C ASP A 133 6.47 -38.19 -8.10
N GLY A 134 7.42 -37.49 -7.47
CA GLY A 134 8.55 -38.12 -6.80
C GLY A 134 9.43 -38.98 -7.73
N TYR A 135 10.37 -39.73 -7.15
CA TYR A 135 11.13 -40.73 -7.90
C TYR A 135 10.20 -41.91 -8.24
N PRO A 136 10.28 -42.52 -9.43
CA PRO A 136 9.30 -43.50 -9.95
C PRO A 136 9.12 -44.80 -9.14
N ASP A 137 9.81 -44.97 -8.01
CA ASP A 137 9.85 -46.22 -7.23
C ASP A 137 9.21 -46.12 -5.82
N GLU A 138 8.69 -44.96 -5.40
CA GLU A 138 8.03 -44.79 -4.10
C GLU A 138 6.51 -44.57 -4.25
N GLY A 139 5.71 -45.52 -3.73
CA GLY A 139 4.23 -45.52 -3.81
C GLY A 139 3.49 -44.38 -3.11
N TRP A 140 4.21 -43.35 -2.62
CA TRP A 140 3.64 -42.18 -1.97
C TRP A 140 3.11 -41.12 -2.96
N SER A 141 3.48 -41.21 -4.24
CA SER A 141 3.01 -40.31 -5.30
C SER A 141 1.48 -40.30 -5.43
N ILE A 142 0.82 -41.44 -5.29
CA ILE A 142 -0.65 -41.49 -5.36
C ILE A 142 -1.27 -40.71 -4.20
N ALA A 143 -0.70 -40.81 -2.99
CA ALA A 143 -1.21 -40.11 -1.81
C ALA A 143 -1.07 -38.58 -1.94
N THR A 144 0.03 -38.09 -2.50
CA THR A 144 0.25 -36.64 -2.73
C THR A 144 -0.70 -36.08 -3.79
N HIS A 145 -0.96 -36.83 -4.86
CA HIS A 145 -1.94 -36.47 -5.89
C HIS A 145 -3.38 -36.46 -5.35
N VAL A 146 -3.74 -37.45 -4.55
CA VAL A 146 -5.05 -37.49 -3.88
C VAL A 146 -5.20 -36.31 -2.93
N LEU A 147 -4.17 -35.99 -2.14
CA LEU A 147 -4.16 -34.83 -1.25
C LEU A 147 -4.32 -33.52 -2.02
N LEU A 148 -3.62 -33.36 -3.16
CA LEU A 148 -3.77 -32.21 -4.05
C LEU A 148 -5.20 -32.10 -4.59
N ALA A 149 -5.79 -33.20 -5.05
CA ALA A 149 -7.15 -33.22 -5.56
C ALA A 149 -8.16 -32.79 -4.49
N PHE A 150 -8.04 -33.31 -3.26
CA PHE A 150 -8.87 -32.88 -2.12
C PHE A 150 -8.66 -31.41 -1.77
N HIS A 151 -7.42 -30.92 -1.76
CA HIS A 151 -7.13 -29.51 -1.51
C HIS A 151 -7.76 -28.61 -2.56
N MET A 152 -7.63 -28.95 -3.85
CA MET A 152 -8.24 -28.19 -4.95
C MET A 152 -9.77 -28.18 -4.86
N LEU A 153 -10.39 -29.31 -4.52
CA LEU A 153 -11.83 -29.37 -4.29
C LEU A 153 -12.22 -28.47 -3.11
N PHE A 154 -11.56 -28.63 -1.97
CA PHE A 154 -11.93 -27.91 -0.76
C PHE A 154 -11.72 -26.40 -0.90
N VAL A 155 -10.60 -25.95 -1.45
CA VAL A 155 -10.33 -24.52 -1.60
C VAL A 155 -11.08 -23.95 -2.80
N ASN A 156 -10.85 -24.46 -4.01
CA ASN A 156 -11.32 -23.79 -5.23
C ASN A 156 -12.82 -24.01 -5.47
N ILE A 157 -13.34 -25.20 -5.17
CA ILE A 157 -14.76 -25.50 -5.38
C ILE A 157 -15.60 -25.09 -4.17
N LEU A 158 -15.11 -25.29 -2.95
CA LEU A 158 -15.90 -25.00 -1.74
C LEU A 158 -15.59 -23.63 -1.13
N LEU A 159 -14.36 -23.36 -0.69
CA LEU A 159 -14.05 -22.13 0.05
C LEU A 159 -14.14 -20.86 -0.81
N ILE A 160 -13.58 -20.85 -2.02
CA ILE A 160 -13.62 -19.66 -2.90
C ILE A 160 -15.06 -19.36 -3.31
N ASN A 161 -15.85 -20.36 -3.70
CA ASN A 161 -17.27 -20.15 -4.05
C ASN A 161 -18.10 -19.69 -2.87
N LEU A 162 -17.83 -20.21 -1.66
CA LEU A 162 -18.47 -19.72 -0.44
C LEU A 162 -18.05 -18.28 -0.13
N LEU A 163 -16.78 -17.92 -0.34
CA LEU A 163 -16.31 -16.54 -0.19
C LEU A 163 -17.02 -15.60 -1.14
N ILE A 164 -17.16 -15.98 -2.41
CA ILE A 164 -17.89 -15.21 -3.42
C ILE A 164 -19.35 -15.06 -2.99
N ALA A 165 -19.99 -16.13 -2.53
CA ALA A 165 -21.38 -16.10 -2.06
C ALA A 165 -21.56 -15.20 -0.84
N MET A 166 -20.66 -15.27 0.14
CA MET A 166 -20.66 -14.39 1.31
C MET A 166 -20.39 -12.94 0.91
N PHE A 167 -19.46 -12.69 -0.01
CA PHE A 167 -19.17 -11.35 -0.52
C PHE A 167 -20.40 -10.76 -1.20
N SER A 168 -21.08 -11.51 -2.08
CA SER A 168 -22.31 -11.05 -2.73
C SER A 168 -23.41 -10.74 -1.70
N LYS A 169 -23.67 -11.65 -0.76
CA LYS A 169 -24.68 -11.44 0.28
C LYS A 169 -24.36 -10.24 1.16
N ARG A 170 -23.08 -10.07 1.56
CA ARG A 170 -22.64 -8.93 2.37
C ARG A 170 -22.69 -7.63 1.57
N PHE A 171 -22.38 -7.67 0.27
CA PHE A 171 -22.50 -6.52 -0.62
C PHE A 171 -23.93 -6.00 -0.58
N ASP A 172 -24.91 -6.85 -0.84
CA ASP A 172 -26.32 -6.45 -0.89
C ASP A 172 -26.81 -5.91 0.47
N GLN A 173 -26.40 -6.54 1.57
CA GLN A 173 -26.78 -6.09 2.93
C GLN A 173 -26.20 -4.73 3.31
N VAL A 174 -24.97 -4.45 2.87
CA VAL A 174 -24.19 -3.29 3.33
C VAL A 174 -24.27 -2.13 2.33
N TYR A 175 -24.63 -2.39 1.07
CA TYR A 175 -24.60 -1.41 0.00
C TYR A 175 -25.50 -0.19 0.29
N ASP A 176 -26.72 -0.39 0.78
CA ASP A 176 -27.63 0.72 1.06
C ASP A 176 -27.13 1.61 2.21
N ASP A 177 -26.58 1.03 3.28
CA ASP A 177 -25.93 1.80 4.36
C ASP A 177 -24.74 2.60 3.85
N THR A 178 -23.98 2.05 2.89
CA THR A 178 -22.77 2.70 2.37
C THR A 178 -23.10 3.91 1.50
N LYS A 179 -24.30 4.02 0.91
CA LYS A 179 -24.73 5.22 0.18
C LYS A 179 -24.80 6.44 1.09
N THR A 180 -25.30 6.29 2.32
CA THR A 180 -25.35 7.39 3.29
C THR A 180 -23.95 7.81 3.72
N ILE A 181 -23.05 6.84 3.95
CA ILE A 181 -21.64 7.12 4.25
C ILE A 181 -20.98 7.84 3.08
N TRP A 182 -21.22 7.38 1.86
CA TRP A 182 -20.70 7.99 0.65
C TRP A 182 -21.21 9.42 0.45
N HIS A 183 -22.50 9.69 0.68
CA HIS A 183 -23.05 11.04 0.61
C HIS A 183 -22.37 11.97 1.61
N TYR A 184 -22.17 11.51 2.85
CA TYR A 184 -21.47 12.28 3.86
C TYR A 184 -20.01 12.57 3.47
N GLN A 185 -19.28 11.56 2.99
CA GLN A 185 -17.90 11.71 2.52
C GLN A 185 -17.79 12.64 1.31
N SER A 186 -18.70 12.52 0.36
CA SER A 186 -18.75 13.38 -0.83
C SER A 186 -19.05 14.82 -0.46
N TYR A 187 -20.00 15.05 0.46
CA TYR A 187 -20.27 16.39 0.99
C TYR A 187 -19.03 16.99 1.67
N LEU A 188 -18.35 16.23 2.54
CA LEU A 188 -17.13 16.69 3.20
C LEU A 188 -16.05 17.08 2.20
N PHE A 189 -15.87 16.26 1.16
CA PHE A 189 -14.92 16.53 0.10
C PHE A 189 -15.29 17.81 -0.67
N THR A 190 -16.55 17.94 -1.11
CA THR A 190 -17.01 19.14 -1.81
C THR A 190 -16.83 20.39 -0.95
N ARG A 191 -17.15 20.32 0.35
CA ARG A 191 -16.94 21.41 1.30
C ARG A 191 -15.47 21.77 1.45
N GLU A 192 -14.59 20.78 1.60
CA GLU A 192 -13.15 21.04 1.69
C GLU A 192 -12.60 21.69 0.43
N TYR A 193 -13.06 21.28 -0.76
CA TYR A 193 -12.59 21.82 -2.03
C TYR A 193 -13.19 23.19 -2.37
N PHE A 194 -14.32 23.57 -1.78
CA PHE A 194 -14.94 24.88 -2.00
C PHE A 194 -14.04 26.04 -1.54
N ASP A 195 -13.32 25.88 -0.43
CA ASP A 195 -12.45 26.90 0.15
C ASP A 195 -11.01 26.88 -0.42
N ARG A 196 -10.69 25.93 -1.30
CA ARG A 196 -9.35 25.78 -1.89
C ARG A 196 -9.20 26.70 -3.11
N PRO A 197 -7.97 27.16 -3.41
CA PRO A 197 -7.74 27.92 -4.63
C PRO A 197 -8.20 27.12 -5.88
N PRO A 198 -8.79 27.77 -6.89
CA PRO A 198 -9.45 27.10 -8.02
C PRO A 198 -8.47 26.41 -8.98
N PHE A 199 -7.18 26.51 -8.75
CA PHE A 199 -6.14 26.00 -9.64
C PHE A 199 -5.76 24.57 -9.28
N PHE A 200 -5.65 23.73 -10.31
CA PHE A 200 -5.16 22.36 -10.17
C PHE A 200 -3.75 22.34 -9.56
N PRO A 201 -3.34 21.24 -8.87
CA PRO A 201 -2.15 21.24 -8.01
C PRO A 201 -0.86 21.78 -8.66
N PRO A 202 -0.51 21.44 -9.92
CA PRO A 202 0.58 22.07 -10.65
C PRO A 202 0.52 23.62 -10.71
N ILE A 203 -0.63 24.23 -11.01
CA ILE A 203 -0.77 25.70 -11.09
C ILE A 203 -0.93 26.33 -9.71
N SER A 204 -1.47 25.59 -8.73
CA SER A 204 -1.62 26.07 -7.35
C SER A 204 -0.28 26.44 -6.70
N LEU A 205 0.83 25.84 -7.15
CA LEU A 205 2.18 26.19 -6.69
C LEU A 205 2.53 27.64 -7.00
N PHE A 206 2.18 28.14 -8.20
CA PHE A 206 2.42 29.53 -8.56
C PHE A 206 1.58 30.50 -7.73
N TYR A 207 0.33 30.15 -7.44
CA TYR A 207 -0.55 30.95 -6.57
C TYR A 207 0.01 31.06 -5.15
N ASN A 208 0.43 29.94 -4.56
CA ASN A 208 1.04 29.90 -3.23
C ASN A 208 2.38 30.67 -3.21
N LEU A 209 3.20 30.56 -4.26
CA LEU A 209 4.46 31.28 -4.39
C LEU A 209 4.24 32.80 -4.49
N TYR A 210 3.24 33.24 -5.26
CA TYR A 210 2.83 34.65 -5.34
C TYR A 210 2.37 35.18 -3.98
N TYR A 211 1.53 34.43 -3.26
CA TYR A 211 1.05 34.82 -1.93
C TYR A 211 2.19 34.92 -0.90
N LEU A 212 3.11 33.95 -0.88
CA LEU A 212 4.32 33.99 -0.07
C LEU A 212 5.20 35.20 -0.41
N GLY A 213 5.38 35.50 -1.71
CA GLY A 213 6.11 36.68 -2.16
C GLY A 213 5.47 37.99 -1.69
N ARG A 214 4.14 38.10 -1.74
CA ARG A 214 3.38 39.27 -1.23
C ARG A 214 3.54 39.43 0.28
N LEU A 215 3.49 38.33 1.04
CA LEU A 215 3.72 38.35 2.48
C LEU A 215 5.15 38.76 2.82
N PHE A 216 6.14 38.21 2.10
CA PHE A 216 7.54 38.57 2.25
C PHE A 216 7.77 40.06 1.94
N TYR A 217 7.20 40.57 0.85
CA TYR A 217 7.27 42.00 0.52
C TYR A 217 6.63 42.88 1.60
N SER A 218 5.47 42.47 2.12
CA SER A 218 4.79 43.18 3.21
C SER A 218 5.61 43.15 4.51
N TRP A 219 6.27 42.03 4.81
CA TRP A 219 7.17 41.87 5.95
C TRP A 219 8.42 42.75 5.82
N VAL A 220 9.07 42.75 4.65
CA VAL A 220 10.21 43.63 4.34
C VAL A 220 9.81 45.10 4.44
N ARG A 221 8.63 45.48 3.94
CA ARG A 221 8.11 46.85 4.06
C ARG A 221 7.87 47.26 5.52
N ARG A 222 7.34 46.36 6.36
CA ARG A 222 7.18 46.59 7.81
C ARG A 222 8.52 46.78 8.50
N LEU A 223 9.54 45.98 8.17
CA LEU A 223 10.89 46.14 8.70
C LEU A 223 11.52 47.47 8.28
N ARG A 224 11.32 47.89 7.02
CA ARG A 224 11.82 49.16 6.49
C ARG A 224 11.12 50.37 7.14
N SER A 225 9.81 50.27 7.40
CA SER A 225 9.04 51.29 8.13
C SER A 225 9.49 51.40 9.60
N LYS A 226 9.71 50.29 10.31
CA LYS A 226 10.18 50.27 11.70
C LYS A 226 11.59 50.88 11.82
N LYS A 227 12.49 50.54 10.89
CA LYS A 227 13.85 51.11 10.83
C LYS A 227 13.85 52.62 10.54
N SER A 228 12.88 53.13 9.78
CA SER A 228 12.73 54.57 9.52
C SER A 228 12.30 55.32 10.79
N VAL A 229 11.28 54.82 11.51
CA VAL A 229 10.80 55.42 12.76
C VAL A 229 11.89 55.45 13.84
N ASP A 230 12.65 54.36 14.01
CA ASP A 230 13.74 54.30 14.98
C ASP A 230 14.90 55.27 14.65
N SER A 231 15.20 55.48 13.37
CA SER A 231 16.18 56.49 12.95
C SER A 231 15.72 57.92 13.26
N HIS A 232 14.45 58.25 12.97
CA HIS A 232 13.90 59.57 13.30
C HIS A 232 13.86 59.80 14.82
N ALA A 233 13.52 58.79 15.63
CA ALA A 233 13.54 58.86 17.09
C ALA A 233 14.95 59.10 17.64
N LYS A 234 15.98 58.47 17.07
CA LYS A 234 17.39 58.69 17.45
C LYS A 234 17.88 60.10 17.12
N VAL A 235 17.49 60.66 15.96
CA VAL A 235 17.84 62.05 15.61
C VAL A 235 17.16 63.02 16.57
N PHE A 236 15.88 62.80 16.89
CA PHE A 236 15.13 63.65 17.81
C PHE A 236 15.73 63.63 19.23
N SER A 237 16.07 62.43 19.75
CA SER A 237 16.76 62.29 21.04
C SER A 237 18.12 62.99 21.06
N LYS A 238 18.87 62.94 19.95
CA LYS A 238 20.18 63.60 19.85
C LYS A 238 20.06 65.12 19.76
N CYS A 239 19.02 65.65 19.11
CA CYS A 239 18.69 67.07 19.13
C CYS A 239 18.24 67.55 20.51
N LEU A 240 17.46 66.74 21.24
CA LEU A 240 17.01 67.06 22.60
C LEU A 240 18.19 67.15 23.58
N PHE A 241 19.22 66.31 23.40
CA PHE A 241 20.45 66.32 24.20
C PHE A 241 21.43 67.47 23.88
N LEU A 242 21.26 68.13 22.73
CA LEU A 242 22.08 69.29 22.35
C LEU A 242 21.45 70.63 22.79
N PHE A 243 20.21 70.59 23.28
CA PHE A 243 19.43 71.75 23.74
C PHE A 243 19.33 71.88 25.26
N ASN A 244 20.04 71.04 26.00
CA ASN A 244 20.13 71.00 27.47
C ASN A 244 21.61 71.03 27.87
#